data_AF-K7YU74-F1
#
_entry.id   AF-K7YU74-F1
#
_cell.length_a   1.000
_cell.length_b   1.000
_cell.length_c   1.000
_cell.angle_alpha   90.00
_cell.angle_beta   90.00
_cell.angle_gamma   90.00
#
_symmetry.space_group_name_H-M   'P 1'
#
loop_
_entity.id
_entity.type
_entity.pdbx_description
1 polymer ?
#
loop_
_entity_poly.entity_id
_entity_poly.type
_entity_poly.pdbx_seq_one_letter_code
_entity_poly.pdbx_strand_id
1 'polypeptide(L)'
;MKYEPYECGIPGIEKKETKISVKYYLTAILFILFDIEIIFMYPWAISFREFIATGGGTFVFVSMMIFIAIFIFGLFWEVKSKALEWD
;
A
#
# COMPACT_ATOMS: atom_id res chain seq x y z
N MET A 1 -14.30 -29.80 24.22
CA MET A 1 -13.42 -30.63 23.39
C MET A 1 -13.46 -30.37 21.87
N LYS A 2 -14.57 -29.98 21.22
CA LYS A 2 -14.55 -29.60 19.77
C LYS A 2 -14.32 -28.10 19.50
N TYR A 3 -14.45 -27.26 20.52
CA TYR A 3 -14.31 -25.80 20.42
C TYR A 3 -13.13 -25.24 21.23
N GLU A 4 -12.27 -26.13 21.76
CA GLU A 4 -11.07 -25.70 22.49
C GLU A 4 -9.90 -25.60 21.51
N PRO A 5 -9.04 -24.58 21.64
CA PRO A 5 -7.81 -24.47 20.87
C PRO A 5 -6.95 -25.73 21.05
N TYR A 6 -6.46 -26.28 19.94
CA TYR A 6 -5.57 -27.44 19.98
C TYR A 6 -4.16 -27.00 20.38
N GLU A 7 -3.73 -27.34 21.60
CA GLU A 7 -2.40 -27.03 22.14
C GLU A 7 -1.56 -28.29 22.46
N CYS A 8 -1.65 -29.35 21.64
CA CYS A 8 -0.83 -30.56 21.80
C CYS A 8 -0.81 -31.15 23.24
N GLY A 9 -1.96 -31.18 23.92
CA GLY A 9 -2.12 -31.90 25.19
C GLY A 9 -1.78 -31.11 26.46
N ILE A 10 -1.53 -29.80 26.38
CA ILE A 10 -1.32 -28.91 27.52
C ILE A 10 -2.56 -28.02 27.70
N PRO A 11 -3.08 -27.79 28.92
CA PRO A 11 -4.21 -26.89 29.13
C PRO A 11 -3.84 -25.47 28.71
N GLY A 12 -4.70 -24.87 27.88
CA GLY A 12 -4.49 -23.59 27.21
C GLY A 12 -3.99 -22.51 28.16
N ILE A 13 -2.75 -22.07 27.95
CA ILE A 13 -2.18 -20.94 28.69
C ILE A 13 -2.98 -19.70 28.27
N GLU A 14 -3.51 -18.94 29.24
CA GLU A 14 -4.32 -17.75 28.94
C GLU A 14 -3.64 -16.88 27.89
N LYS A 15 -4.46 -16.54 26.88
CA LYS A 15 -4.15 -15.86 25.63
C LYS A 15 -3.05 -14.81 25.81
N LYS A 16 -1.80 -15.21 25.58
CA LYS A 16 -0.67 -14.29 25.52
C LYS A 16 -0.99 -13.33 24.38
N GLU A 17 -1.12 -12.03 24.65
CA GLU A 17 -1.29 -11.02 23.62
C GLU A 17 -0.19 -11.22 22.58
N THR A 18 -0.56 -11.76 21.43
CA THR A 18 0.37 -11.98 20.33
C THR A 18 0.78 -10.59 19.89
N LYS A 19 2.01 -10.17 20.24
CA LYS A 19 2.58 -8.91 19.77
C LYS A 19 2.75 -9.03 18.27
N ILE A 20 1.75 -8.62 17.51
CA ILE A 20 1.84 -8.52 16.05
C ILE A 20 2.89 -7.46 15.75
N SER A 21 3.89 -7.84 14.95
CA SER A 21 4.99 -6.95 14.57
C SER A 21 4.44 -5.72 13.82
N VAL A 22 4.94 -4.53 14.15
CA VAL A 22 4.54 -3.25 13.51
C VAL A 22 4.71 -3.29 11.98
N LYS A 23 5.59 -4.16 11.47
CA LYS A 23 5.83 -4.40 10.04
C LYS A 23 4.56 -4.69 9.24
N TYR A 24 3.63 -5.51 9.78
CA TYR A 24 2.36 -5.83 9.11
C TYR A 24 1.47 -4.59 8.91
N TYR A 25 1.51 -3.66 9.86
CA TYR A 25 0.74 -2.42 9.79
C TYR A 25 1.31 -1.47 8.74
N LEU A 26 2.64 -1.38 8.62
CA LEU A 26 3.30 -0.56 7.59
C LEU A 26 2.94 -1.03 6.18
N THR A 27 3.03 -2.34 5.92
CA THR A 27 2.62 -2.92 4.62
C THR A 27 1.14 -2.66 4.32
N ALA A 28 0.26 -2.74 5.33
CA ALA A 28 -1.17 -2.47 5.13
C ALA A 28 -1.43 -1.00 4.78
N ILE A 29 -0.78 -0.04 5.46
CA ILE A 29 -0.89 1.38 5.12
C ILE A 29 -0.38 1.63 3.71
N LEU A 30 0.78 1.07 3.34
CA LEU A 30 1.33 1.25 2.00
C LEU A 30 0.35 0.75 0.93
N PHE A 31 -0.27 -0.42 1.15
CA PHE A 31 -1.25 -0.97 0.23
C PHE A 31 -2.47 -0.04 0.07
N ILE A 32 -2.99 0.51 1.18
CA ILE A 32 -4.10 1.47 1.15
C ILE A 32 -3.70 2.74 0.39
N LEU A 33 -2.49 3.26 0.63
CA LEU A 33 -2.00 4.45 -0.05
C LEU A 33 -1.88 4.21 -1.56
N PHE A 34 -1.32 3.07 -1.98
CA PHE A 34 -1.22 2.69 -3.39
C PHE A 34 -2.60 2.55 -4.06
N ASP A 35 -3.58 1.97 -3.37
CA ASP A 35 -4.94 1.82 -3.90
C ASP A 35 -5.60 3.20 -4.11
N ILE A 36 -5.44 4.12 -3.15
CA ILE A 36 -5.91 5.50 -3.26
C ILE A 36 -5.27 6.23 -4.45
N GLU A 37 -3.96 6.07 -4.67
CA GLU A 37 -3.25 6.65 -5.81
C GLU A 37 -3.82 6.17 -7.15
N ILE A 38 -4.16 4.88 -7.27
CA ILE A 38 -4.80 4.32 -8.47
C ILE A 38 -6.20 4.91 -8.68
N ILE A 39 -6.97 5.08 -7.61
CA ILE A 39 -8.30 5.71 -7.67
C ILE A 39 -8.19 7.14 -8.23
N PHE A 40 -7.14 7.89 -7.88
CA PHE A 40 -6.89 9.22 -8.45
C PHE A 40 -6.43 9.18 -9.91
N MET A 41 -5.69 8.15 -10.31
CA MET A 41 -5.23 7.96 -11.69
C MET A 41 -6.39 7.67 -12.66
N TYR A 42 -7.47 7.02 -12.21
CA TYR A 42 -8.63 6.69 -13.04
C TYR A 42 -9.30 7.89 -13.72
N PRO A 43 -9.79 8.91 -12.99
CA PRO A 43 -10.43 10.07 -13.60
C PRO A 43 -9.45 10.85 -14.48
N TRP A 44 -8.18 10.95 -14.09
CA TRP A 44 -7.14 11.53 -14.93
C TRP A 44 -7.02 10.80 -16.28
N ALA A 45 -6.98 9.47 -16.28
CA ALA A 45 -6.85 8.65 -17.48
C ALA A 45 -8.06 8.80 -18.42
N ILE A 46 -9.26 8.97 -17.86
CA ILE A 46 -10.48 9.17 -18.64
C ILE A 46 -10.49 10.57 -19.28
N SER A 47 -10.20 11.62 -18.50
CA SER A 47 -10.17 13.01 -18.99
C SER A 47 -8.98 13.32 -19.89
N PHE A 48 -7.94 12.49 -19.90
CA PHE A 48 -6.74 12.66 -20.72
C PHE A 48 -7.05 12.88 -22.22
N ARG A 49 -8.07 12.19 -22.74
CA ARG A 49 -8.48 12.32 -24.15
C ARG A 49 -9.03 13.70 -24.50
N GLU A 50 -9.76 14.32 -23.57
CA GLU A 50 -10.35 15.66 -23.78
C GLU A 50 -9.26 16.73 -23.77
N PHE A 51 -8.31 16.65 -22.83
CA PHE A 51 -7.22 17.61 -22.73
C PHE A 51 -6.21 17.55 -23.89
N ILE A 52 -5.98 16.38 -24.48
CA ILE A 52 -5.19 16.26 -25.72
C ILE A 52 -5.88 17.01 -26.86
N ALA A 53 -7.21 16.86 -27.01
CA ALA A 53 -7.96 17.51 -28.08
C ALA A 53 -7.93 19.04 -27.99
N THR A 54 -7.78 19.60 -26.79
CA THR A 54 -7.67 21.06 -26.55
C THR A 54 -6.24 21.60 -26.65
N GLY A 55 -5.25 20.77 -27.00
CA GLY A 55 -3.84 21.18 -27.15
C GLY A 55 -3.05 21.30 -25.83
N GLY A 56 -3.65 20.92 -24.69
CA GLY A 56 -3.03 20.93 -23.36
C GLY A 56 -2.41 19.59 -22.94
N GLY A 57 -2.31 18.62 -23.85
CA GLY A 57 -1.90 17.24 -23.54
C GLY A 57 -0.55 17.11 -22.85
N THR A 58 0.42 17.97 -23.17
CA THR A 58 1.75 17.98 -22.55
C THR A 58 1.72 18.34 -21.07
N PHE A 59 0.87 19.28 -20.66
CA PHE A 59 0.75 19.67 -19.25
C PHE A 59 0.15 18.53 -18.41
N VAL A 60 -0.90 17.89 -18.94
CA VAL A 60 -1.57 16.76 -18.29
C VAL A 60 -0.68 15.51 -18.23
N PHE A 61 0.19 15.32 -19.22
CA PHE A 61 1.19 14.26 -19.21
C PHE A 61 2.28 14.51 -18.15
N VAL A 62 2.77 15.75 -18.04
CA VAL A 62 3.80 16.11 -17.05
C VAL A 62 3.25 16.00 -15.62
N SER A 63 2.00 16.41 -15.38
CA SER A 63 1.41 16.27 -14.05
C SER A 63 1.34 14.81 -13.60
N MET A 64 1.02 13.89 -14.51
CA MET A 64 1.02 12.45 -14.22
C MET A 64 2.41 11.88 -13.96
N MET A 65 3.41 12.31 -14.75
CA MET A 65 4.80 11.90 -14.54
C MET A 65 5.30 12.33 -13.16
N ILE A 66 4.97 13.54 -12.71
CA ILE A 66 5.32 14.04 -11.37
C ILE A 66 4.61 13.21 -10.30
N PHE A 67 3.33 12.92 -10.49
CA PHE A 67 2.53 12.12 -9.55
C PHE A 67 3.15 10.73 -9.33
N ILE A 68 3.47 10.03 -10.43
CA ILE A 68 4.15 8.72 -10.39
C ILE A 68 5.54 8.83 -9.75
N ALA A 69 6.31 9.88 -10.06
CA ALA A 69 7.66 10.07 -9.52
C ALA A 69 7.65 10.21 -7.99
N ILE A 70 6.66 10.92 -7.43
CA ILE A 70 6.49 11.06 -5.98
C ILE A 70 6.19 9.70 -5.34
N PHE A 71 5.31 8.92 -5.95
CA PHE A 71 4.98 7.57 -5.48
C PHE A 71 6.20 6.63 -5.48
N ILE A 72 6.96 6.60 -6.57
CA ILE A 72 8.19 5.79 -6.67
C ILE A 72 9.22 6.22 -5.62
N PHE A 73 9.34 7.52 -5.36
CA PHE A 73 10.24 8.02 -4.33
C PHE A 73 9.83 7.56 -2.93
N GLY A 74 8.52 7.57 -2.62
CA GLY A 74 7.97 7.02 -1.37
C GLY A 74 8.28 5.53 -1.22
N LEU A 75 8.06 4.73 -2.26
CA LEU A 75 8.40 3.30 -2.26
C LEU A 75 9.90 3.06 -2.07
N PHE A 76 10.74 3.83 -2.76
CA PHE A 76 12.19 3.70 -2.65
C PHE A 76 12.67 3.98 -1.21
N TRP A 77 12.08 4.99 -0.55
CA TRP A 77 12.38 5.31 0.84
C TRP A 77 11.97 4.18 1.80
N GLU A 78 10.79 3.61 1.59
CA GLU A 78 10.27 2.54 2.44
C GLU A 78 11.08 1.24 2.30
N VAL A 79 11.45 0.87 1.07
CA VAL A 79 12.33 -0.27 0.78
C VAL A 79 13.70 -0.07 1.44
N LYS A 80 14.27 1.14 1.39
CA LYS A 80 15.55 1.45 2.04
C LYS A 80 15.47 1.42 3.57
N SER A 81 14.30 1.69 4.14
CA SER A 81 14.09 1.71 5.59
C SER A 81 14.04 0.29 6.21
N LYS A 82 14.28 -0.77 5.44
CA LYS A 82 14.30 -2.18 5.89
C LYS A 82 13.02 -2.61 6.62
N ALA A 83 11.90 -1.90 6.43
CA ALA A 83 10.60 -2.24 6.99
C ALA A 83 10.07 -3.60 6.48
N LEU A 84 10.65 -4.09 5.37
CA LEU A 84 10.27 -5.30 4.67
C LEU A 84 11.26 -6.48 4.85
N GLU A 85 12.33 -6.35 5.64
CA GLU A 85 13.20 -7.49 5.93
C GLU A 85 12.56 -8.41 6.99
N TRP A 86 12.35 -9.65 6.58
CA TRP A 86 11.80 -10.75 7.37
C TRP A 86 12.95 -11.61 7.90
N ASP A 87 13.57 -11.16 8.99
CA ASP A 87 14.20 -12.03 9.99
C ASP A 87 13.29 -12.09 11.22
#